data_AF-A0A0A2A4S4-F1
#
_entry.id   AF-A0A0A2A4S4-F1
#
_cell.length_a   1.000
_cell.length_b   1.000
_cell.length_c   1.000
_cell.angle_alpha   90.00
_cell.angle_beta   90.00
_cell.angle_gamma   90.00
#
_symmetry.space_group_name_H-M   'P 1'
#
loop_
_entity.id
_entity.type
_entity.pdbx_description
1 polymer ?
#
loop_
_entity_poly.entity_id
_entity_poly.type
_entity_poly.pdbx_seq_one_letter_code
_entity_poly.pdbx_strand_id
1 'polypeptide(L)'
;MKEKLTVSDSKKLFHEKFPFVIPGLYKRIVDEMLVELNLLNHQSEFTQDYLFCVGLTETFKELMKGYQPEKHLDLLFNSLCSSTNFEAKEINEISQNSQKEFKDKNSKDILKLLIEKNNSKLYPSRILNLGIYILISKSQDLKEKTESDTNKMITDIFEKLSLSTNKAEKDIGIYKSSLTKMEQAKELIEELRIKDKKKDQN
;
A
#
# COMPACT_ATOMS: atom_id res chain seq x y z
N MET A 1 -26.56 -4.49 -6.04
CA MET A 1 -25.79 -4.48 -4.77
C MET A 1 -24.60 -5.41 -4.97
N LYS A 2 -23.37 -4.98 -4.64
CA LYS A 2 -22.20 -5.88 -4.69
C LYS A 2 -22.43 -7.02 -3.68
N GLU A 3 -22.12 -8.25 -4.06
CA GLU A 3 -22.32 -9.44 -3.23
C GLU A 3 -21.45 -9.36 -1.97
N LYS A 4 -21.99 -9.67 -0.79
CA LYS A 4 -21.22 -9.69 0.46
C LYS A 4 -20.39 -10.98 0.53
N LEU A 5 -19.21 -10.95 -0.08
CA LEU A 5 -18.26 -12.05 -0.08
C LEU A 5 -17.65 -12.22 1.32
N THR A 6 -17.69 -13.43 1.89
CA THR A 6 -16.88 -13.70 3.08
C THR A 6 -15.38 -13.62 2.74
N VAL A 7 -14.52 -13.60 3.76
CA VAL A 7 -13.06 -13.72 3.54
C VAL A 7 -12.73 -15.01 2.78
N SER A 8 -13.41 -16.11 3.09
CA SER A 8 -13.20 -17.40 2.40
C SER A 8 -13.63 -17.33 0.93
N ASP A 9 -14.76 -16.70 0.63
CA ASP A 9 -15.23 -16.51 -0.75
C ASP A 9 -14.27 -15.63 -1.54
N SER A 10 -13.78 -14.55 -0.92
CA SER A 10 -12.80 -13.64 -1.53
C SER A 10 -11.48 -14.36 -1.83
N LYS A 11 -11.01 -15.24 -0.94
CA LYS A 11 -9.82 -16.06 -1.17
C LYS A 11 -10.02 -17.06 -2.29
N LYS A 12 -11.17 -17.74 -2.33
CA LYS A 12 -11.53 -18.66 -3.41
C LYS A 12 -11.53 -17.94 -4.76
N LEU A 13 -12.25 -16.82 -4.85
CA LEU A 13 -12.35 -16.00 -6.05
C LEU A 13 -10.99 -15.43 -6.49
N PHE A 14 -10.15 -15.04 -5.53
CA PHE A 14 -8.79 -14.60 -5.82
C PHE A 14 -7.97 -15.70 -6.52
N HIS A 15 -8.00 -16.93 -6.01
CA HIS A 15 -7.27 -18.05 -6.62
C HIS A 15 -7.85 -18.48 -7.97
N GLU A 16 -9.15 -18.33 -8.18
CA GLU A 16 -9.78 -18.54 -9.50
C GLU A 16 -9.31 -17.50 -10.52
N LYS A 17 -9.16 -16.22 -10.10
CA LYS A 17 -8.74 -15.11 -10.97
C LYS A 17 -7.21 -15.00 -11.14
N PHE A 18 -6.44 -15.48 -10.18
CA PHE A 18 -4.97 -15.51 -10.22
C PHE A 18 -4.46 -16.95 -10.18
N PRO A 19 -4.39 -17.65 -11.32
CA PRO A 19 -4.05 -19.07 -11.40
C PRO A 19 -2.54 -19.34 -11.36
N PHE A 20 -1.75 -18.44 -10.77
CA PHE A 20 -0.29 -18.56 -10.68
C PHE A 20 0.17 -18.78 -9.25
N VAL A 21 1.29 -19.49 -9.09
CA VAL A 21 1.94 -19.66 -7.80
C VAL A 21 2.58 -18.33 -7.38
N ILE A 22 2.20 -17.84 -6.20
CA ILE A 22 2.81 -16.67 -5.58
C ILE A 22 4.01 -17.13 -4.74
N PRO A 23 5.22 -16.59 -4.94
CA PRO A 23 6.37 -16.93 -4.11
C PRO A 23 6.06 -16.66 -2.63
N GLY A 24 6.55 -17.53 -1.74
CA GLY A 24 6.22 -17.48 -0.31
C GLY A 24 6.47 -16.13 0.36
N LEU A 25 7.51 -15.42 -0.09
CA LEU A 25 7.83 -14.06 0.37
C LEU A 25 6.68 -13.06 0.17
N TYR A 26 6.02 -13.11 -1.00
CA TYR A 26 4.92 -12.20 -1.35
C TYR A 26 3.55 -12.74 -0.93
N LYS A 27 3.40 -14.07 -0.83
CA LYS A 27 2.12 -14.72 -0.53
C LYS A 27 1.48 -14.19 0.76
N ARG A 28 2.27 -14.08 1.84
CA ARG A 28 1.78 -13.55 3.12
C ARG A 28 1.19 -12.16 2.97
N ILE A 29 1.87 -11.29 2.23
CA ILE A 29 1.45 -9.90 2.01
C ILE A 29 0.14 -9.85 1.23
N VAL A 30 0.03 -10.64 0.16
CA VAL A 30 -1.19 -10.73 -0.64
C VAL A 30 -2.36 -11.23 0.20
N ASP A 31 -2.15 -12.26 1.02
CA ASP A 31 -3.19 -12.81 1.90
C ASP A 31 -3.66 -11.77 2.94
N GLU A 32 -2.73 -11.03 3.55
CA GLU A 32 -3.04 -9.95 4.51
C GLU A 32 -3.80 -8.80 3.84
N MET A 33 -3.36 -8.35 2.67
CA MET A 33 -4.04 -7.30 1.90
C MET A 33 -5.45 -7.74 1.48
N LEU A 34 -5.63 -9.00 1.07
CA LEU A 34 -6.94 -9.52 0.67
C LEU A 34 -7.92 -9.49 1.84
N VAL A 35 -7.47 -9.94 3.02
CA VAL A 35 -8.29 -9.93 4.24
C VAL A 35 -8.64 -8.49 4.62
N GLU A 36 -7.66 -7.59 4.63
CA GLU A 36 -7.87 -6.18 4.97
C GLU A 36 -8.88 -5.51 4.03
N LEU A 37 -8.71 -5.68 2.71
CA LEU A 37 -9.63 -5.13 1.71
C LEU A 37 -11.04 -5.70 1.87
N ASN A 38 -11.18 -7.02 2.07
CA ASN A 38 -12.48 -7.62 2.33
C ASN A 38 -13.14 -7.00 3.58
N LEU A 39 -12.41 -6.89 4.69
CA LEU A 39 -12.93 -6.32 5.93
C LEU A 39 -13.35 -4.86 5.76
N LEU A 40 -12.58 -4.06 5.01
CA LEU A 40 -12.91 -2.66 4.70
C LEU A 40 -14.17 -2.53 3.84
N ASN A 41 -14.31 -3.36 2.81
CA ASN A 41 -15.50 -3.36 1.95
C ASN A 41 -16.81 -3.69 2.71
N HIS A 42 -16.72 -4.32 3.89
CA HIS A 42 -17.88 -4.62 4.74
C HIS A 42 -18.24 -3.50 5.72
N GLN A 43 -17.44 -2.44 5.81
CA GLN A 43 -17.69 -1.32 6.71
C GLN A 43 -18.66 -0.34 6.03
N SER A 44 -19.81 -0.08 6.66
CA SER A 44 -20.84 0.79 6.10
C SER A 44 -20.40 2.25 5.93
N GLU A 45 -19.48 2.72 6.78
CA GLU A 45 -18.93 4.08 6.72
C GLU A 45 -17.70 4.18 5.79
N PHE A 46 -17.18 3.07 5.27
CA PHE A 46 -16.00 3.09 4.43
C PHE A 46 -16.32 3.60 3.03
N THR A 47 -15.44 4.45 2.52
CA THR A 47 -15.49 4.97 1.15
C THR A 47 -14.12 4.81 0.50
N GLN A 48 -14.11 4.50 -0.79
CA GLN A 48 -12.90 4.43 -1.61
C GLN A 48 -12.43 5.84 -1.95
N ASP A 49 -11.89 6.57 -0.96
CA ASP A 49 -11.34 7.90 -1.18
C ASP A 49 -9.98 7.87 -1.89
N TYR A 50 -9.49 9.05 -2.26
CA TYR A 50 -8.23 9.16 -2.99
C TYR A 50 -7.00 8.78 -2.16
N LEU A 51 -7.02 8.98 -0.85
CA LEU A 51 -5.92 8.61 0.05
C LEU A 51 -5.82 7.10 0.18
N PHE A 52 -6.96 6.42 0.29
CA PHE A 52 -7.05 4.98 0.22
C PHE A 52 -6.51 4.46 -1.12
N CYS A 53 -6.91 5.04 -2.25
CA CYS A 53 -6.43 4.62 -3.57
C CYS A 53 -4.91 4.78 -3.71
N VAL A 54 -4.36 5.92 -3.29
CA VAL A 54 -2.90 6.15 -3.27
C VAL A 54 -2.21 5.16 -2.34
N GLY A 55 -2.74 4.99 -1.12
CA GLY A 55 -2.20 4.07 -0.13
C GLY A 55 -2.15 2.64 -0.64
N LEU A 56 -3.23 2.14 -1.24
CA LEU A 56 -3.31 0.77 -1.74
C LEU A 56 -2.34 0.52 -2.90
N THR A 57 -2.37 1.40 -3.90
CA THR A 57 -1.54 1.25 -5.11
C THR A 57 -0.04 1.36 -4.80
N GLU A 58 0.36 2.36 -4.02
CA GLU A 58 1.77 2.57 -3.70
C GLU A 58 2.29 1.56 -2.68
N THR A 59 1.49 1.17 -1.68
CA THR A 59 1.87 0.11 -0.74
C THR A 59 2.06 -1.22 -1.47
N PHE A 60 1.13 -1.58 -2.37
CA PHE A 60 1.26 -2.77 -3.20
C PHE A 60 2.52 -2.70 -4.06
N LYS A 61 2.74 -1.59 -4.78
CA LYS A 61 3.91 -1.40 -5.63
C LYS A 61 5.22 -1.58 -4.87
N GLU A 62 5.37 -0.95 -3.71
CA GLU A 62 6.58 -1.02 -2.90
C GLU A 62 6.81 -2.41 -2.31
N LEU A 63 5.75 -3.06 -1.78
CA LEU A 63 5.85 -4.41 -1.23
C LEU A 63 6.03 -5.49 -2.32
N MET A 64 5.65 -5.23 -3.57
CA MET A 64 5.83 -6.20 -4.67
C MET A 64 7.13 -5.98 -5.46
N LYS A 65 8.00 -5.06 -5.03
CA LYS A 65 9.30 -4.83 -5.68
C LYS A 65 10.16 -6.09 -5.67
N GLY A 66 10.53 -6.53 -6.87
CA GLY A 66 11.32 -7.74 -7.09
C GLY A 66 10.49 -9.00 -7.30
N TYR A 67 9.16 -8.89 -7.39
CA TYR A 67 8.29 -10.00 -7.77
C TYR A 67 8.65 -10.51 -9.18
N GLN A 68 8.71 -11.84 -9.34
CA GLN A 68 8.95 -12.47 -10.64
C GLN A 68 7.93 -13.58 -10.93
N PRO A 69 7.41 -13.66 -12.17
CA PRO A 69 7.66 -12.74 -13.28
C PRO A 69 6.86 -11.43 -13.15
N GLU A 70 7.48 -10.30 -13.49
CA GLU A 70 6.89 -8.96 -13.34
C GLU A 70 5.54 -8.79 -14.07
N LYS A 71 5.38 -9.46 -15.22
CA LYS A 71 4.14 -9.45 -16.02
C LYS A 71 2.89 -9.93 -15.26
N HIS A 72 3.05 -10.60 -14.12
CA HIS A 72 1.91 -11.03 -13.30
C HIS A 72 1.39 -9.93 -12.38
N LEU A 73 2.13 -8.84 -12.15
CA LEU A 73 1.78 -7.82 -11.15
C LEU A 73 0.44 -7.14 -11.44
N ASP A 74 0.16 -6.81 -12.70
CA ASP A 74 -1.11 -6.20 -13.10
C ASP A 74 -2.29 -7.14 -12.83
N LEU A 75 -2.15 -8.42 -13.19
CA LEU A 75 -3.17 -9.41 -12.92
C LEU A 75 -3.31 -9.69 -11.42
N LEU A 76 -2.20 -9.71 -10.67
CA LEU A 76 -2.21 -9.91 -9.23
C LEU A 76 -2.99 -8.81 -8.52
N PHE A 77 -2.72 -7.55 -8.87
CA PHE A 77 -3.43 -6.40 -8.33
C PHE A 77 -4.92 -6.42 -8.73
N ASN A 78 -5.21 -6.70 -10.01
CA ASN A 78 -6.59 -6.78 -10.49
C ASN A 78 -7.39 -7.91 -9.79
N SER A 79 -6.79 -9.09 -9.64
CA SER A 79 -7.41 -10.21 -8.93
C SER A 79 -7.63 -9.90 -7.46
N LEU A 80 -6.70 -9.19 -6.81
CA LEU A 80 -6.83 -8.74 -5.42
C LEU A 80 -8.02 -7.77 -5.23
N CYS A 81 -8.11 -6.73 -6.08
CA CYS A 81 -9.20 -5.76 -6.00
C CYS A 81 -10.55 -6.43 -6.32
N SER A 82 -10.62 -7.13 -7.45
CA SER A 82 -11.88 -7.68 -7.94
C SER A 82 -12.38 -8.88 -7.13
N SER A 83 -11.54 -9.53 -6.33
CA SER A 83 -11.98 -10.55 -5.36
C SER A 83 -12.50 -9.96 -4.05
N THR A 84 -12.30 -8.66 -3.82
CA THR A 84 -12.68 -7.94 -2.61
C THR A 84 -13.68 -6.80 -2.90
N ASN A 85 -14.39 -6.90 -4.03
CA ASN A 85 -15.41 -5.96 -4.51
C ASN A 85 -14.90 -4.56 -4.89
N PHE A 86 -13.60 -4.40 -5.12
CA PHE A 86 -12.98 -3.18 -5.62
C PHE A 86 -12.72 -3.24 -7.13
N GLU A 87 -12.66 -2.08 -7.77
CA GLU A 87 -12.33 -1.96 -9.19
C GLU A 87 -10.92 -1.42 -9.36
N ALA A 88 -9.99 -2.28 -9.77
CA ALA A 88 -8.57 -1.93 -9.89
C ALA A 88 -8.34 -0.75 -10.86
N LYS A 89 -9.14 -0.66 -11.93
CA LYS A 89 -9.04 0.44 -12.90
C LYS A 89 -9.37 1.79 -12.27
N GLU A 90 -10.48 1.89 -11.55
CA GLU A 90 -10.90 3.10 -10.86
C GLU A 90 -9.87 3.52 -9.79
N ILE A 91 -9.42 2.56 -8.98
CA ILE A 91 -8.39 2.79 -7.96
C ILE A 91 -7.09 3.33 -8.58
N ASN A 92 -6.65 2.73 -9.68
CA ASN A 92 -5.44 3.16 -10.38
C ASN A 92 -5.60 4.56 -10.98
N GLU A 93 -6.73 4.87 -11.61
CA GLU A 93 -7.00 6.18 -12.18
C GLU A 93 -7.04 7.27 -11.11
N ILE A 94 -7.76 7.05 -10.01
CA ILE A 94 -7.82 7.99 -8.88
C ILE A 94 -6.43 8.19 -8.28
N SER A 95 -5.70 7.10 -7.99
CA SER A 95 -4.35 7.17 -7.44
C SER A 95 -3.42 7.97 -8.34
N GLN A 96 -3.39 7.67 -9.64
CA GLN A 96 -2.51 8.38 -10.59
C GLN A 96 -2.85 9.86 -10.68
N ASN A 97 -4.14 10.23 -10.71
CA ASN A 97 -4.55 11.64 -10.76
C ASN A 97 -4.16 12.38 -9.49
N SER A 98 -4.38 11.77 -8.32
CA SER A 98 -3.94 12.35 -7.05
C SER A 98 -2.42 12.48 -6.97
N GLN A 99 -1.66 11.44 -7.33
CA GLN A 99 -0.21 11.50 -7.31
C GLN A 99 0.35 12.60 -8.22
N LYS A 100 -0.26 12.85 -9.39
CA LYS A 100 0.09 14.00 -10.26
C LYS A 100 -0.16 15.34 -9.58
N GLU A 101 -1.27 15.47 -8.85
CA GLU A 101 -1.62 16.69 -8.11
C GLU A 101 -0.63 16.99 -6.98
N PHE A 102 -0.14 15.96 -6.28
CA PHE A 102 0.85 16.13 -5.20
C PHE A 102 2.31 16.17 -5.69
N LYS A 103 2.55 15.92 -6.98
CA LYS A 103 3.90 15.82 -7.55
C LYS A 103 4.66 17.14 -7.42
N ASP A 104 5.96 17.04 -7.11
CA ASP A 104 6.91 18.16 -7.06
C ASP A 104 6.51 19.29 -6.07
N LYS A 105 5.63 18.99 -5.11
CA LYS A 105 5.25 19.92 -4.05
C LYS A 105 6.17 19.78 -2.85
N ASN A 106 6.43 20.91 -2.19
CA ASN A 106 7.04 20.88 -0.88
C ASN A 106 6.04 20.39 0.18
N SER A 107 6.55 20.08 1.35
CA SER A 107 5.78 19.45 2.40
C SER A 107 4.64 20.36 2.89
N LYS A 108 4.83 21.68 2.99
CA LYS A 108 3.78 22.64 3.40
C LYS A 108 2.62 22.68 2.40
N ASP A 109 2.92 22.64 1.11
CA ASP A 109 1.90 22.64 0.05
C ASP A 109 1.11 21.33 0.04
N ILE A 110 1.78 20.19 0.28
CA ILE A 110 1.11 18.89 0.46
C ILE A 110 0.15 18.94 1.65
N LEU A 111 0.60 19.45 2.81
CA LEU A 111 -0.23 19.61 4.00
C LEU A 111 -1.47 20.46 3.70
N LYS A 112 -1.29 21.61 3.02
CA LYS A 112 -2.39 22.50 2.66
C LYS A 112 -3.42 21.79 1.78
N LEU A 113 -2.97 21.11 0.73
CA LEU A 113 -3.86 20.37 -0.18
C LEU A 113 -4.58 19.21 0.51
N LEU A 114 -3.90 18.48 1.40
CA LEU A 114 -4.54 17.41 2.18
C LEU A 114 -5.69 17.96 3.02
N ILE A 115 -5.52 19.12 3.66
CA ILE A 115 -6.59 19.75 4.44
C ILE A 115 -7.73 20.21 3.52
N GLU A 116 -7.42 20.92 2.43
CA GLU A 116 -8.42 21.51 1.52
C GLU A 116 -9.28 20.46 0.81
N LYS A 117 -8.72 19.29 0.50
CA LYS A 117 -9.44 18.20 -0.18
C LYS A 117 -10.30 17.37 0.77
N ASN A 118 -9.96 17.32 2.06
CA ASN A 118 -10.61 16.45 3.04
C ASN A 118 -11.75 17.16 3.77
N ASN A 119 -12.73 17.63 3.00
CA ASN A 119 -13.92 18.34 3.53
C ASN A 119 -14.99 17.40 4.10
N SER A 120 -14.79 16.08 4.00
CA SER A 120 -15.66 15.03 4.55
C SER A 120 -14.90 14.14 5.52
N LYS A 121 -15.64 13.49 6.43
CA LYS A 121 -15.07 12.53 7.40
C LYS A 121 -14.32 11.41 6.66
N LEU A 122 -13.01 11.35 6.87
CA LEU A 122 -12.16 10.26 6.37
C LEU A 122 -12.46 8.97 7.12
N TYR A 123 -12.41 7.83 6.43
CA TYR A 123 -12.52 6.53 7.09
C TYR A 123 -11.13 6.06 7.56
N PRO A 124 -10.87 5.97 8.88
CA PRO A 124 -9.54 5.66 9.38
C PRO A 124 -9.17 4.19 9.11
N SER A 125 -8.30 3.97 8.13
CA SER A 125 -7.74 2.67 7.78
C SER A 125 -6.22 2.72 7.71
N ARG A 126 -5.56 1.58 7.91
CA ARG A 126 -4.09 1.48 7.76
C ARG A 126 -3.68 1.88 6.34
N ILE A 127 -4.40 1.42 5.31
CA ILE A 127 -4.14 1.79 3.92
C ILE A 127 -4.21 3.31 3.72
N LEU A 128 -5.22 3.99 4.28
CA LEU A 128 -5.33 5.45 4.22
C LEU A 128 -4.15 6.13 4.95
N ASN A 129 -3.78 5.64 6.13
CA ASN A 129 -2.64 6.18 6.89
C ASN A 129 -1.34 6.08 6.08
N LEU A 130 -1.13 4.94 5.40
CA LEU A 130 0.00 4.74 4.49
C LEU A 130 -0.08 5.65 3.26
N GLY A 131 -1.26 5.89 2.71
CA GLY A 131 -1.46 6.85 1.61
C GLY A 131 -1.00 8.26 1.97
N ILE A 132 -1.38 8.75 3.16
CA ILE A 132 -0.93 10.05 3.68
C ILE A 132 0.59 10.04 3.84
N TYR A 133 1.15 9.03 4.52
CA TYR A 133 2.59 8.90 4.73
C TYR A 133 3.38 8.90 3.41
N ILE A 134 2.91 8.14 2.41
CA ILE A 134 3.58 8.03 1.11
C ILE A 134 3.58 9.39 0.39
N LEU A 135 2.46 10.12 0.39
CA LEU A 135 2.41 11.45 -0.19
C LEU A 135 3.41 12.41 0.47
N ILE A 136 3.46 12.42 1.80
CA ILE A 136 4.43 13.23 2.55
C ILE A 136 5.86 12.80 2.21
N SER A 137 6.13 11.49 2.17
CA SER A 137 7.47 10.94 1.93
C SER A 137 8.05 11.33 0.56
N LYS A 138 7.18 11.70 -0.39
CA LYS A 138 7.55 12.13 -1.75
C LYS A 138 7.74 13.64 -1.88
N SER A 139 7.63 14.42 -0.80
CA SER A 139 7.83 15.87 -0.88
C SER A 139 9.26 16.22 -1.28
N GLN A 140 9.40 17.28 -2.10
CA GLN A 140 10.69 17.65 -2.68
C GLN A 140 11.75 18.00 -1.61
N ASP A 141 11.29 18.66 -0.55
CA ASP A 141 12.09 19.16 0.56
C ASP A 141 12.32 18.13 1.67
N LEU A 142 11.78 16.91 1.56
CA LEU A 142 11.96 15.89 2.59
C LEU A 142 13.36 15.26 2.57
N LYS A 143 14.04 15.27 1.42
CA LYS A 143 15.42 14.72 1.28
C LYS A 143 16.44 15.47 2.13
N GLU A 144 16.13 16.71 2.51
CA GLU A 144 16.99 17.60 3.29
C GLU A 144 16.56 17.65 4.77
N LYS A 145 15.46 16.98 5.13
CA LYS A 145 14.89 16.98 6.49
C LYS A 145 15.34 15.77 7.30
N THR A 146 15.43 15.96 8.62
CA THR A 146 15.72 14.85 9.53
C THR A 146 14.49 13.94 9.67
N GLU A 147 14.71 12.71 10.14
CA GLU A 147 13.61 11.80 10.49
C GLU A 147 12.70 12.42 11.57
N SER A 148 13.27 13.21 12.50
CA SER A 148 12.50 13.92 13.52
C SER A 148 11.55 14.96 12.91
N ASP A 149 12.03 15.74 11.94
CA ASP A 149 11.21 16.75 11.26
C ASP A 149 10.08 16.12 10.45
N THR A 150 10.38 14.99 9.80
CA THR A 150 9.39 14.20 9.05
C THR A 150 8.32 13.65 9.98
N ASN A 151 8.70 13.09 11.13
CA ASN A 151 7.76 12.54 12.10
C ASN A 151 6.84 13.63 12.68
N LYS A 152 7.39 14.77 13.08
CA LYS A 152 6.58 15.91 13.56
C LYS A 152 5.55 16.34 12.52
N MET A 153 5.96 16.41 11.26
CA MET A 153 5.07 16.78 10.19
C MET A 153 3.94 15.77 9.96
N ILE A 154 4.25 14.47 10.04
CA ILE A 154 3.25 13.41 10.00
C ILE A 154 2.27 13.60 11.16
N THR A 155 2.76 13.77 12.39
CA THR A 155 1.92 14.02 13.57
C THR A 155 0.98 15.21 13.34
N ASP A 156 1.51 16.36 12.92
CA ASP A 156 0.73 17.58 12.64
C ASP A 156 -0.36 17.36 11.57
N ILE A 157 -0.06 16.60 10.51
CA ILE A 157 -1.03 16.28 9.45
C ILE A 157 -2.16 15.42 9.99
N PHE A 158 -1.82 14.36 10.72
CA PHE A 158 -2.82 13.44 11.27
C PHE A 158 -3.73 14.13 12.29
N GLU A 159 -3.18 15.00 13.14
CA GLU A 159 -3.99 15.81 14.06
C GLU A 159 -4.96 16.73 13.33
N LYS A 160 -4.50 17.46 12.30
CA LYS A 160 -5.35 18.37 11.52
C LYS A 160 -6.44 17.63 10.73
N LEU A 161 -6.17 16.40 10.32
CA LEU A 161 -7.16 15.53 9.66
C LEU A 161 -8.07 14.79 10.66
N SER A 162 -7.95 15.06 11.97
CA SER A 162 -8.69 14.38 13.04
C SER A 162 -8.50 12.85 13.02
N LEU A 163 -7.30 12.40 12.64
CA LEU A 163 -6.89 10.99 12.60
C LEU A 163 -5.98 10.68 13.80
N SER A 164 -5.92 9.40 14.19
CA SER A 164 -5.07 8.97 15.31
C SER A 164 -3.59 8.93 14.92
N THR A 165 -2.80 9.80 15.53
CA THR A 165 -1.33 9.84 15.39
C THR A 165 -0.68 8.55 15.86
N ASN A 166 -1.03 8.06 17.05
CA ASN A 166 -0.51 6.79 17.60
C ASN A 166 -0.77 5.60 16.67
N LYS A 167 -1.96 5.53 16.05
CA LYS A 167 -2.28 4.48 15.10
C LYS A 167 -1.47 4.63 13.82
N ALA A 168 -1.33 5.85 13.30
CA ALA A 168 -0.52 6.15 12.12
C ALA A 168 0.95 5.77 12.33
N GLU A 169 1.56 6.17 13.44
CA GLU A 169 2.95 5.83 13.79
C GLU A 169 3.17 4.32 13.82
N LYS A 170 2.25 3.58 14.44
CA LYS A 170 2.30 2.11 14.47
C LYS A 170 2.18 1.51 13.06
N ASP A 171 1.21 1.96 12.28
CA ASP A 171 0.95 1.49 10.93
C ASP A 171 2.16 1.74 10.00
N ILE A 172 2.73 2.95 10.07
CA ILE A 172 3.93 3.35 9.31
C ILE A 172 5.15 2.55 9.77
N GLY A 173 5.33 2.34 11.07
CA GLY A 173 6.43 1.54 11.62
C GLY A 173 6.38 0.09 11.16
N ILE A 174 5.19 -0.53 11.17
CA ILE A 174 4.98 -1.90 10.65
C ILE A 174 5.28 -1.95 9.16
N TYR A 175 4.82 -0.96 8.39
CA TYR A 175 5.09 -0.87 6.95
C TYR A 175 6.58 -0.75 6.64
N LYS A 176 7.29 0.20 7.27
CA LYS A 176 8.76 0.36 7.15
C LYS A 176 9.49 -0.95 7.50
N SER A 177 9.11 -1.59 8.61
CA SER A 177 9.69 -2.88 9.03
C SER A 177 9.46 -3.98 8.00
N SER A 178 8.27 -4.02 7.39
CA SER A 178 7.93 -4.99 6.34
C SER A 178 8.82 -4.80 5.12
N LEU A 179 9.00 -3.55 4.64
CA LEU A 179 9.90 -3.25 3.54
C LEU A 179 11.35 -3.70 3.81
N THR A 180 11.89 -3.39 4.99
CA THR A 180 13.25 -3.83 5.37
C THR A 180 13.39 -5.34 5.38
N LYS A 181 12.41 -6.07 5.96
CA LYS A 181 12.42 -7.54 5.99
C LYS A 181 12.34 -8.15 4.60
N MET A 182 11.57 -7.53 3.70
CA MET A 182 11.49 -7.97 2.31
C MET A 182 12.80 -7.80 1.57
N GLU A 183 13.49 -6.68 1.77
CA GLU A 183 14.78 -6.44 1.15
C GLU A 183 15.82 -7.46 1.63
N GLN A 184 15.93 -7.65 2.95
CA GLN A 184 16.81 -8.67 3.54
C GLN A 184 16.51 -10.08 3.03
N ALA A 185 15.22 -10.43 2.89
CA ALA A 185 14.83 -11.74 2.36
C ALA A 185 15.20 -11.90 0.88
N LYS A 186 15.08 -10.84 0.07
CA LYS A 186 15.48 -10.85 -1.34
C LYS A 186 16.99 -11.04 -1.49
N GLU A 187 17.79 -10.31 -0.71
CA GLU A 187 19.25 -10.44 -0.68
C GLU A 187 19.66 -11.88 -0.34
N LEU A 188 19.07 -12.46 0.72
CA LEU A 188 19.36 -13.84 1.13
C LEU A 188 19.02 -14.87 0.04
N ILE A 189 17.88 -14.71 -0.64
CA ILE A 189 17.48 -15.61 -1.72
C ILE A 189 18.47 -15.54 -2.89
N GLU A 190 18.93 -14.33 -3.25
CA GLU A 190 19.90 -14.17 -4.34
C GLU A 190 21.28 -14.71 -3.95
N GLU A 191 21.73 -14.52 -2.70
CA GLU A 191 22.97 -15.14 -2.20
C GLU A 191 22.94 -16.67 -2.29
N LEU A 192 21.83 -17.29 -1.86
CA LEU A 192 21.63 -18.73 -1.94
C LEU A 192 21.65 -19.21 -3.39
N ARG A 193 20.97 -18.49 -4.29
CA ARG A 193 20.96 -18.78 -5.72
C ARG A 193 22.36 -18.72 -6.34
N ILE A 194 23.18 -17.74 -5.97
CA ILE A 194 24.56 -17.63 -6.44
C ILE A 194 25.42 -18.77 -5.91
N LYS A 195 25.25 -19.15 -4.62
CA LYS A 195 25.98 -20.27 -4.01
C LYS A 195 25.66 -21.59 -4.70
N ASP A 196 24.39 -21.84 -5.01
CA ASP A 196 23.97 -23.08 -5.67
C ASP A 196 24.50 -23.15 -7.12
N LYS A 197 24.42 -22.06 -7.88
CA LYS A 197 25.02 -22.00 -9.23
C LYS A 197 26.53 -22.26 -9.24
N LYS A 198 27.25 -21.82 -8.21
CA LYS A 198 28.70 -22.07 -8.09
C LYS A 198 29.02 -23.52 -7.70
N LYS A 199 28.11 -24.21 -7.01
CA LYS A 199 28.24 -25.63 -6.70
C LYS A 199 27.96 -26.50 -7.92
N ASP A 200 27.01 -26.12 -8.76
CA ASP A 200 26.65 -26.87 -9.97
C ASP A 200 27.67 -26.71 -11.13
N GLN A 201 28.62 -25.78 -11.00
CA GLN A 201 29.68 -25.52 -11.99
C GLN A 201 31.05 -26.12 -11.62
N ASN A 202 31.17 -26.73 -10.44
CA ASN A 202 32.36 -27.45 -9.95
C ASN A 202 32.07 -28.94 -9.81
#